data_AF-A0A9X6VK37-F1
#
_entry.id   AF-A0A9X6VK37-F1
#
_cell.length_a   1.000
_cell.length_b   1.000
_cell.length_c   1.000
_cell.angle_alpha   90.00
_cell.angle_beta   90.00
_cell.angle_gamma   90.00
#
_symmetry.space_group_name_H-M   'P 1'
#
loop_
_entity.id
_entity.type
_entity.pdbx_description
1 polymer ?
#
loop_
_entity_poly.entity_id
_entity_poly.type
_entity_poly.pdbx_seq_one_letter_code
_entity_poly.pdbx_strand_id
1 'polypeptide(L)'
;MTLFASPSLFILAIISFALAYFIGVKQYTWLLSGFNERRVPNKVKLSKIVGLYNLTAGVIATIGSVFLTPNAKIVFPIIIIGHVIIAAYVNTRMVQ
;
A
#
# COMPACT_ATOMS: atom_id res chain seq x y z
N MET A 1 -7.82 -23.67 -17.72
CA MET A 1 -7.01 -22.44 -17.62
C MET A 1 -7.26 -21.83 -16.25
N THR A 2 -6.25 -21.75 -15.39
CA THR A 2 -6.37 -20.98 -14.14
C THR A 2 -6.30 -19.50 -14.48
N LEU A 3 -7.33 -18.74 -14.09
CA LEU A 3 -7.45 -17.31 -14.43
C LEU A 3 -6.37 -16.44 -13.78
N PHE A 4 -5.71 -16.96 -12.73
CA PHE A 4 -4.62 -16.31 -12.00
C PHE A 4 -3.46 -17.28 -11.78
N ALA A 5 -2.23 -16.81 -12.01
CA ALA A 5 -1.00 -17.54 -11.73
C ALA A 5 -0.68 -17.56 -10.22
N SER A 6 -1.08 -16.52 -9.48
CA SER A 6 -0.87 -16.41 -8.03
C SER A 6 -2.11 -15.84 -7.33
N PRO A 7 -3.01 -16.69 -6.80
CA PRO A 7 -4.22 -16.26 -6.10
C PRO A 7 -3.95 -15.35 -4.89
N SER A 8 -2.82 -15.54 -4.20
CA SER A 8 -2.39 -14.71 -3.06
C SER A 8 -2.08 -13.27 -3.46
N LEU A 9 -1.45 -13.05 -4.62
CA LEU A 9 -1.18 -11.71 -5.15
C LEU A 9 -2.47 -11.03 -5.62
N PHE A 10 -3.44 -11.81 -6.10
CA PHE A 10 -4.75 -11.27 -6.45
C PHE A 10 -5.50 -10.74 -5.22
N ILE A 11 -5.49 -11.49 -4.12
CA ILE A 11 -6.04 -11.04 -2.83
C ILE A 11 -5.32 -9.78 -2.34
N LEU A 12 -3.98 -9.76 -2.41
CA LEU A 12 -3.19 -8.59 -2.05
C LEU A 12 -3.59 -7.36 -2.89
N ALA A 13 -3.79 -7.52 -4.20
CA ALA A 13 -4.20 -6.44 -5.08
C ALA A 13 -5.55 -5.84 -4.66
N ILE A 14 -6.54 -6.68 -4.36
CA ILE A 14 -7.86 -6.24 -3.88
C ILE A 14 -7.73 -5.42 -2.59
N ILE A 15 -6.97 -5.95 -1.62
CA ILE A 15 -6.75 -5.26 -0.33
C ILE A 15 -6.03 -3.92 -0.57
N SER A 16 -4.99 -3.91 -1.39
CA SER A 16 -4.24 -2.69 -1.72
C SER A 16 -5.10 -1.65 -2.42
N PHE A 17 -5.96 -2.04 -3.36
CA PHE A 17 -6.90 -1.08 -3.99
C PHE A 17 -7.96 -0.57 -3.02
N ALA A 18 -8.49 -1.43 -2.15
CA ALA A 18 -9.43 -1.00 -1.12
C ALA A 18 -8.77 0.03 -0.19
N LEU A 19 -7.55 -0.23 0.27
CA LEU A 19 -6.77 0.71 1.08
C LEU A 19 -6.46 1.99 0.30
N ALA A 20 -6.08 1.91 -0.97
CA ALA A 20 -5.83 3.09 -1.80
C ALA A 20 -7.05 4.01 -1.89
N TYR A 21 -8.25 3.42 -2.04
CA TYR A 21 -9.50 4.17 -2.07
C TYR A 21 -9.85 4.77 -0.70
N PHE A 22 -9.87 3.96 0.37
CA PHE A 22 -10.27 4.44 1.70
C PHE A 22 -9.28 5.46 2.27
N ILE A 23 -7.98 5.24 2.09
CA ILE A 23 -6.94 6.14 2.59
C ILE A 23 -6.77 7.32 1.64
N GLY A 24 -6.53 7.10 0.35
CA GLY A 24 -6.18 8.17 -0.59
C GLY A 24 -7.36 9.05 -0.99
N VAL A 25 -8.53 8.45 -1.24
CA VAL A 25 -9.72 9.17 -1.73
C VAL A 25 -10.62 9.59 -0.57
N LYS A 26 -11.02 8.64 0.28
CA LYS A 26 -11.91 8.93 1.43
C LYS A 26 -11.19 9.54 2.63
N GLN A 27 -9.85 9.57 2.61
CA GLN A 27 -9.03 10.18 3.67
C GLN A 27 -9.36 9.65 5.06
N TYR A 28 -9.63 8.35 5.15
CA TYR A 28 -9.86 7.65 6.41
C TYR A 28 -8.56 7.59 7.20
N THR A 29 -8.33 8.66 7.96
CA THR A 29 -7.09 8.83 8.69
C THR A 29 -6.90 7.75 9.74
N TRP A 30 -7.93 7.29 10.45
CA TRP A 30 -7.82 6.20 11.44
C TRP A 30 -7.09 4.91 10.98
N LEU A 31 -7.10 4.60 9.66
CA LEU A 31 -6.34 3.49 9.06
C LEU A 31 -4.82 3.73 9.04
N LEU A 32 -4.40 4.97 9.30
CA LEU A 32 -3.02 5.46 9.36
C LEU A 32 -2.50 5.56 10.80
N SER A 33 -3.22 4.98 11.77
CA SER A 33 -2.82 5.01 13.18
C SER A 33 -1.42 4.43 13.41
N GLY A 34 -0.99 3.48 12.56
CA GLY A 34 0.36 2.93 12.53
C GLY A 34 1.45 3.91 12.03
N PHE A 35 1.08 5.01 11.36
CA PHE A 35 2.00 6.05 10.87
C PHE A 35 2.15 7.21 11.86
N ASN A 36 1.74 7.03 13.11
CA ASN A 36 1.76 8.07 14.15
C ASN A 36 1.04 9.36 13.71
N GLU A 37 -0.09 9.20 13.00
CA GLU A 37 -0.88 10.27 12.36
C GLU A 37 -1.23 11.43 13.30
N ARG A 38 -1.27 11.19 14.61
CA ARG A 38 -1.62 12.19 15.63
C ARG A 38 -0.62 13.33 15.68
N ARG A 39 0.65 13.06 15.37
CA ARG A 39 1.72 14.05 15.34
C ARG A 39 1.99 14.62 13.95
N VAL A 40 1.21 14.21 12.95
CA VAL A 40 1.33 14.72 11.59
C VAL A 40 0.34 15.88 11.43
N PRO A 41 0.81 17.13 11.28
CA PRO A 41 -0.07 18.29 11.16
C PRO A 41 -0.86 18.25 9.84
N ASN A 42 -0.26 17.75 8.75
CA ASN A 42 -0.91 17.63 7.45
C ASN A 42 -1.36 16.20 7.14
N LYS A 43 -2.52 15.82 7.68
CA LYS A 43 -3.12 14.50 7.49
C LYS A 43 -3.56 14.23 6.04
N VAL A 44 -3.92 15.27 5.29
CA VAL A 44 -4.30 15.16 3.87
C VAL A 44 -3.10 14.76 3.01
N LYS A 45 -1.92 15.32 3.29
CA LYS A 45 -0.69 14.94 2.58
C LYS A 45 -0.28 13.51 2.92
N LEU A 46 -0.40 13.11 4.19
CA LEU A 46 -0.14 11.75 4.64
C LEU A 46 -1.03 10.73 3.91
N SER A 47 -2.34 10.98 3.89
CA SER A 47 -3.30 10.08 3.27
C SER A 47 -3.09 9.94 1.76
N LYS A 48 -2.73 11.02 1.07
CA LYS A 48 -2.36 10.97 -0.35
C LYS A 48 -1.12 10.12 -0.62
N ILE A 49 -0.06 10.25 0.19
CA ILE A 49 1.18 9.47 0.00
C ILE A 49 0.93 7.98 0.23
N VAL A 50 0.30 7.63 1.35
CA VAL A 50 0.04 6.22 1.70
C VAL A 50 -1.00 5.61 0.75
N GLY A 51 -2.01 6.38 0.36
CA GLY A 51 -3.00 5.96 -0.63
C GLY A 51 -2.40 5.72 -2.02
N LEU A 52 -1.52 6.63 -2.49
CA LEU A 52 -0.84 6.47 -3.77
C LEU A 52 0.08 5.24 -3.77
N TYR A 53 0.78 4.99 -2.66
CA TYR A 53 1.60 3.78 -2.54
C TYR A 53 0.76 2.50 -2.55
N ASN A 54 -0.39 2.49 -1.87
CA ASN A 54 -1.31 1.35 -1.93
C ASN A 54 -1.89 1.15 -3.34
N LEU A 55 -2.11 2.23 -4.09
CA LEU A 55 -2.53 2.14 -5.50
C LEU A 55 -1.45 1.45 -6.34
N THR A 56 -0.19 1.88 -6.22
CA THR A 56 0.92 1.29 -7.00
C THR A 56 1.20 -0.15 -6.59
N ALA A 57 1.14 -0.46 -5.29
CA ALA A 57 1.22 -1.83 -4.78
C ALA A 57 0.09 -2.72 -5.34
N GLY A 58 -1.14 -2.19 -5.42
CA GLY A 58 -2.28 -2.89 -6.01
C GLY A 58 -2.06 -3.21 -7.49
N VAL A 59 -1.57 -2.24 -8.28
CA VAL A 59 -1.26 -2.45 -9.71
C VAL A 59 -0.17 -3.52 -9.89
N ILE A 60 0.92 -3.43 -9.12
CA ILE A 60 2.02 -4.41 -9.18
C ILE A 60 1.52 -5.81 -8.80
N ALA A 61 0.70 -5.91 -7.76
CA ALA A 61 0.12 -7.17 -7.31
C ALA A 61 -0.87 -7.74 -8.35
N THR A 62 -1.68 -6.91 -9.03
CA THR A 62 -2.55 -7.36 -10.13
C THR A 62 -1.74 -7.93 -11.27
N ILE A 63 -0.72 -7.20 -11.73
CA ILE A 63 0.19 -7.67 -12.77
C ILE A 63 0.82 -9.00 -12.34
N GLY A 64 1.43 -9.04 -11.15
CA GLY A 64 2.04 -10.26 -10.61
C GLY A 64 1.08 -11.43 -10.40
N SER A 65 -0.23 -11.16 -10.22
CA SER A 65 -1.23 -12.23 -10.07
C SER A 65 -1.60 -12.91 -11.39
N VAL A 66 -1.48 -12.19 -12.51
CA VAL A 66 -1.82 -12.69 -13.86
C VAL A 66 -0.61 -13.31 -14.54
N PHE A 67 0.60 -12.79 -14.34
CA PHE A 67 1.82 -13.32 -14.95
C PHE A 67 2.47 -14.43 -14.09
N LEU A 68 3.09 -15.44 -14.74
CA LEU A 68 3.73 -16.58 -14.06
C LEU A 68 4.99 -16.19 -13.24
N THR A 69 5.56 -15.03 -13.57
CA THR A 69 6.71 -14.38 -12.93
C THR A 69 6.38 -12.89 -12.82
N PRO A 70 6.52 -12.26 -11.64
CA PRO A 70 7.36 -12.65 -10.50
C PRO A 70 6.62 -13.47 -9.42
N ASN A 71 7.38 -14.32 -8.72
CA ASN A 71 6.87 -15.13 -7.62
C ASN A 71 6.37 -14.23 -6.46
N ALA A 72 5.25 -14.59 -5.82
CA ALA A 72 4.75 -13.94 -4.62
C ALA A 72 5.82 -13.76 -3.54
N LYS A 73 6.76 -14.72 -3.43
CA LYS A 73 7.91 -14.65 -2.52
C LYS A 73 8.82 -13.42 -2.72
N ILE A 74 8.78 -12.79 -3.90
CA ILE A 74 9.57 -11.58 -4.23
C ILE A 74 8.70 -10.33 -4.08
N VAL A 75 7.47 -10.38 -4.62
CA VAL A 75 6.58 -9.21 -4.66
C VAL A 75 6.13 -8.77 -3.26
N PHE A 76 5.78 -9.73 -2.39
CA PHE A 76 5.37 -9.42 -1.01
C PHE A 76 6.44 -8.65 -0.23
N PRO A 77 7.71 -9.12 -0.13
CA PRO A 77 8.73 -8.38 0.60
C PRO A 77 8.99 -6.98 0.05
N ILE A 78 8.94 -6.79 -1.27
CA ILE A 78 9.11 -5.46 -1.88
C ILE A 78 8.00 -4.50 -1.42
N ILE A 79 6.74 -4.95 -1.40
CA ILE A 79 5.60 -4.15 -0.94
C ILE A 79 5.69 -3.85 0.57
N ILE A 80 6.20 -4.79 1.37
CA ILE A 80 6.41 -4.56 2.81
C ILE A 80 7.52 -3.53 3.03
N ILE A 81 8.65 -3.67 2.34
CA ILE A 81 9.78 -2.73 2.45
C ILE A 81 9.33 -1.31 2.08
N GLY A 82 8.55 -1.14 1.01
CA GLY A 82 8.06 0.19 0.64
C GLY A 82 7.11 0.79 1.68
N HIS A 83 6.26 -0.01 2.33
CA HIS A 83 5.47 0.48 3.48
C HIS A 83 6.36 0.96 4.63
N VAL A 84 7.42 0.21 4.96
CA VAL A 84 8.38 0.59 6.01
C VAL A 84 9.11 1.89 5.68
N ILE A 85 9.53 2.08 4.42
CA ILE A 85 10.17 3.32 3.96
C ILE A 85 9.22 4.51 4.12
N ILE A 86 7.94 4.35 3.77
CA ILE A 86 6.95 5.42 3.96
C ILE A 86 6.73 5.70 5.44
N ALA A 87 6.65 4.67 6.28
CA ALA A 87 6.51 4.85 7.72
C ALA A 87 7.70 5.61 8.32
N ALA A 88 8.92 5.28 7.90
CA ALA A 88 10.12 6.02 8.29
C ALA A 88 10.10 7.47 7.78
N TYR A 89 9.72 7.71 6.54
CA TYR A 89 9.59 9.06 5.98
C TYR A 89 8.57 9.90 6.75
N VAL A 90 7.39 9.34 7.07
CA VAL A 90 6.37 10.05 7.84
C VAL A 90 6.89 10.41 9.23
N ASN A 91 7.51 9.46 9.94
CA ASN A 91 8.03 9.71 11.28
C ASN A 91 9.22 10.66 11.33
N THR A 92 10.05 10.73 10.27
CA THR A 92 11.24 11.59 10.25
C THR A 92 10.99 12.97 9.64
N ARG A 93 10.01 13.12 8.74
CA ARG A 93 9.79 14.35 7.95
C ARG A 93 8.43 14.99 8.13
N MET A 94 7.40 14.24 8.54
CA MET A 94 6.04 14.74 8.65
C MET A 94 5.55 14.89 10.09
N VAL A 95 6.18 14.21 11.03
CA VAL A 95 5.93 14.40 12.46
C VAL A 95 6.59 15.69 12.93
N GLN A 96 5.84 16.48 13.71
CA GLN A 96 6.32 17.68 14.40
C GLN A 96 5.94 17.62 15.87
#